data_AF-S2RH65-F1
#
_entry.id   AF-S2RH65-F1
#
_cell.length_a   1.000
_cell.length_b   1.000
_cell.length_c   1.000
_cell.angle_alpha   90.00
_cell.angle_beta   90.00
_cell.angle_gamma   90.00
#
_symmetry.space_group_name_H-M   'P 1'
#
loop_
_entity.id
_entity.type
_entity.pdbx_description
1 polymer ?
#
loop_
_entity_poly.entity_id
_entity_poly.type
_entity_poly.pdbx_seq_one_letter_code
_entity_poly.pdbx_strand_id
1 'polypeptide(L)'
;MTSVIFLGTPEFAVPILEGLIAQHYDILAVMTQPDRKVGRKQRLAASPVKQAAQKHDIPVLQPEKLSGSPELTQAIAMAPDLIVTAAYGQFLPTKFLEAAKIIAVNVHGSLLPKYRGGAPIQYSIMNGDSETGVTIIEMVKKMDAGDM
;
A
#
# COMPACT_ATOMS: atom_id res chain seq x y z
N MET A 1 5.48 -11.12 -17.59
CA MET A 1 5.22 -9.77 -17.05
C MET A 1 5.65 -9.78 -15.60
N THR A 2 6.15 -8.67 -15.07
CA THR A 2 6.51 -8.57 -13.65
C THR A 2 5.23 -8.53 -12.82
N SER A 3 5.11 -9.49 -11.91
CA SER A 3 3.92 -9.69 -11.08
C SER A 3 3.98 -8.87 -9.79
N VAL A 4 2.85 -8.29 -9.39
CA VAL A 4 2.75 -7.35 -8.27
C VAL A 4 1.60 -7.72 -7.35
N ILE A 5 1.84 -7.68 -6.04
CA ILE A 5 0.78 -7.49 -5.05
C ILE A 5 0.81 -6.03 -4.59
N PHE A 6 -0.30 -5.33 -4.81
CA PHE A 6 -0.43 -3.93 -4.42
C PHE A 6 -1.18 -3.81 -3.10
N LEU A 7 -0.66 -3.01 -2.17
CA LEU A 7 -1.28 -2.76 -0.88
C LEU A 7 -1.56 -1.27 -0.70
N GLY A 8 -2.82 -0.91 -0.53
CA GLY A 8 -3.20 0.48 -0.31
C GLY A 8 -4.65 0.62 0.07
N THR A 9 -5.01 1.78 0.63
CA THR A 9 -6.38 2.02 1.11
C THR A 9 -6.95 3.36 0.63
N PRO A 10 -6.35 4.52 0.92
CA PRO A 10 -6.97 5.81 0.63
C PRO A 10 -6.78 6.24 -0.83
N GLU A 11 -7.39 7.36 -1.20
CA GLU A 11 -7.29 7.96 -2.54
C GLU A 11 -5.84 8.20 -2.99
N PHE A 12 -4.92 8.50 -2.05
CA PHE A 12 -3.49 8.62 -2.33
C PHE A 12 -2.89 7.41 -3.05
N ALA A 13 -3.39 6.21 -2.76
CA ALA A 13 -2.87 4.96 -3.31
C ALA A 13 -3.45 4.60 -4.68
N VAL A 14 -4.61 5.16 -5.04
CA VAL A 14 -5.30 4.85 -6.30
C VAL A 14 -4.47 5.18 -7.55
N PRO A 15 -3.89 6.40 -7.72
CA PRO A 15 -3.12 6.69 -8.93
C PRO A 15 -1.86 5.82 -9.07
N ILE A 16 -1.34 5.30 -7.97
CA ILE A 16 -0.18 4.38 -7.98
C ILE A 16 -0.61 3.02 -8.54
N LEU A 17 -1.74 2.48 -8.09
CA LEU A 17 -2.31 1.25 -8.65
C LEU A 17 -2.61 1.40 -10.15
N GLU A 18 -3.32 2.47 -10.54
CA GLU A 18 -3.67 2.74 -11.93
C GLU A 18 -2.41 2.91 -12.80
N GLY A 19 -1.36 3.55 -12.28
CA GLY A 19 -0.07 3.67 -12.95
C GLY A 19 0.59 2.31 -13.22
N LEU A 20 0.58 1.40 -12.24
CA LEU A 20 1.11 0.04 -12.43
C LEU A 20 0.32 -0.74 -13.49
N ILE A 21 -1.01 -0.63 -13.49
CA ILE A 21 -1.88 -1.26 -14.49
C ILE A 21 -1.58 -0.71 -15.89
N ALA A 22 -1.47 0.62 -16.02
CA ALA A 22 -1.17 1.29 -17.28
C ALA A 22 0.22 0.93 -17.84
N GLN A 23 1.18 0.59 -16.98
CA GLN A 23 2.51 0.09 -17.35
C GLN A 23 2.55 -1.43 -17.59
N HIS A 24 1.39 -2.10 -17.62
CA HIS A 24 1.25 -3.53 -17.92
C HIS A 24 1.97 -4.46 -16.93
N TYR A 25 2.07 -4.06 -15.66
CA TYR A 25 2.39 -4.99 -14.58
C TYR A 25 1.24 -5.97 -14.36
N ASP A 26 1.57 -7.20 -13.98
CA ASP A 26 0.58 -8.23 -13.69
C ASP A 26 0.13 -8.14 -12.22
N ILE A 27 -1.00 -7.46 -11.98
CA ILE A 27 -1.51 -7.25 -10.62
C ILE A 27 -2.25 -8.51 -10.14
N LEU A 28 -1.55 -9.37 -9.40
CA LEU A 28 -2.09 -10.64 -8.92
C LEU A 28 -3.24 -10.45 -7.92
N ALA A 29 -3.10 -9.46 -7.04
CA ALA A 29 -4.10 -9.10 -6.06
C ALA A 29 -3.84 -7.68 -5.52
N VAL A 30 -4.92 -7.06 -5.06
CA VAL A 30 -4.91 -5.82 -4.29
C VAL A 30 -5.30 -6.13 -2.85
N MET A 31 -4.53 -5.63 -1.89
CA MET A 31 -4.83 -5.73 -0.46
C MET A 31 -5.15 -4.35 0.11
N THR A 32 -6.29 -4.25 0.81
CA THR A 32 -6.79 -2.98 1.36
C THR A 32 -7.42 -3.21 2.72
N GLN A 33 -7.59 -2.16 3.52
CA GLN A 33 -8.40 -2.26 4.74
C GLN A 33 -9.82 -2.75 4.42
N PRO A 34 -10.47 -3.48 5.36
CA PRO A 34 -11.88 -3.81 5.26
C PRO A 34 -12.76 -2.57 5.12
N ASP A 35 -13.94 -2.75 4.53
CA ASP A 35 -14.91 -1.67 4.37
C ASP A 35 -15.29 -1.10 5.76
N ARG A 36 -15.25 0.23 5.89
CA ARG A 36 -15.56 0.92 7.15
C ARG A 36 -16.72 1.88 6.96
N LYS A 37 -17.39 2.22 8.06
CA LYS A 37 -18.43 3.24 8.08
C LYS A 37 -17.79 4.61 7.94
N VAL A 38 -18.21 5.38 6.92
CA VAL A 38 -17.65 6.71 6.64
C VAL A 38 -18.71 7.81 6.71
N GLY A 39 -18.24 9.03 6.99
CA GLY A 39 -19.04 10.24 7.03
C GLY A 39 -20.05 10.30 8.20
N ARG A 40 -20.81 11.40 8.26
CA ARG A 40 -21.80 11.65 9.32
C ARG A 40 -22.92 10.59 9.36
N LYS A 41 -23.26 10.02 8.20
CA LYS A 41 -24.32 9.00 8.06
C LYS A 41 -23.83 7.57 8.31
N GLN A 42 -22.53 7.37 8.57
CA GLN A 42 -21.95 6.08 8.94
C GLN A 42 -22.32 4.93 7.98
N ARG A 43 -22.35 5.23 6.68
CA ARG A 43 -22.61 4.22 5.64
C ARG A 43 -21.34 3.41 5.42
N LEU A 44 -21.51 2.09 5.29
CA LEU A 44 -20.42 1.21 4.90
C LEU A 44 -19.96 1.60 3.49
N ALA A 45 -18.67 1.87 3.34
CA ALA A 45 -18.08 2.22 2.06
C ALA A 45 -16.83 1.38 1.80
N ALA A 46 -16.71 0.92 0.55
CA ALA A 46 -15.50 0.33 0.03
C ALA A 46 -14.38 1.36 -0.01
N SER A 47 -13.15 0.93 0.26
CA SER A 47 -11.99 1.81 0.12
C SER A 47 -11.83 2.30 -1.33
N PRO A 48 -11.25 3.50 -1.54
CA PRO A 48 -10.92 3.97 -2.89
C PRO A 48 -10.11 2.94 -3.70
N VAL A 49 -9.14 2.27 -3.08
CA VAL A 49 -8.33 1.24 -3.73
C VAL A 49 -9.14 0.00 -4.10
N LYS A 50 -10.08 -0.45 -3.25
CA LYS A 50 -11.01 -1.55 -3.59
C LYS A 50 -11.84 -1.21 -4.82
N GLN A 51 -12.39 0.01 -4.86
CA GLN A 51 -13.21 0.45 -5.99
C GLN A 51 -12.39 0.50 -7.30
N ALA A 52 -11.14 0.94 -7.24
CA ALA A 52 -10.24 0.93 -8.39
C ALA A 52 -9.93 -0.50 -8.86
N ALA A 53 -9.52 -1.39 -7.96
CA ALA A 53 -9.23 -2.78 -8.28
C ALA A 53 -10.40 -3.51 -8.94
N GLN A 54 -11.63 -3.29 -8.44
CA GLN A 54 -12.84 -3.89 -8.98
C GLN A 54 -13.18 -3.43 -10.41
N LYS A 55 -12.78 -2.23 -10.83
CA LYS A 55 -12.98 -1.76 -12.21
C LYS A 55 -12.14 -2.52 -13.23
N HIS A 56 -11.05 -3.13 -12.77
CA HIS A 56 -10.09 -3.88 -13.57
C HIS A 56 -10.18 -5.38 -13.31
N ASP A 57 -11.23 -5.84 -12.62
CA ASP A 57 -11.46 -7.25 -12.25
C ASP A 57 -10.30 -7.88 -11.45
N ILE A 58 -9.56 -7.06 -10.69
CA ILE A 58 -8.42 -7.51 -9.88
C ILE A 58 -8.94 -8.11 -8.56
N PRO A 59 -8.44 -9.29 -8.13
CA PRO A 59 -8.79 -9.88 -6.84
C PRO A 59 -8.48 -8.95 -5.66
N VAL A 60 -9.42 -8.81 -4.72
CA VAL A 60 -9.26 -7.94 -3.54
C VAL A 60 -9.20 -8.77 -2.26
N LEU A 61 -8.17 -8.55 -1.45
CA LEU A 61 -7.96 -9.15 -0.12
C LEU A 61 -8.18 -8.09 0.97
N GLN A 62 -8.99 -8.39 1.99
CA GLN A 62 -9.36 -7.43 3.05
C GLN A 62 -9.20 -8.00 4.46
N PRO A 63 -7.99 -8.39 4.89
CA PRO A 63 -7.79 -8.92 6.22
C PRO A 63 -8.05 -7.85 7.29
N GLU A 64 -8.87 -8.19 8.30
CA GLU A 64 -9.02 -7.38 9.52
C GLU A 64 -7.68 -7.18 10.26
N LYS A 65 -6.84 -8.22 10.24
CA LYS A 65 -5.47 -8.20 10.73
C LYS A 65 -4.59 -9.04 9.81
N LEU A 66 -3.61 -8.43 9.17
CA LEU A 66 -2.75 -9.08 8.17
C LEU A 66 -1.98 -10.26 8.78
N SER A 67 -1.32 -10.05 9.92
CA SER A 67 -0.52 -11.09 10.56
C SER A 67 -1.39 -12.25 11.03
N GLY A 68 -1.15 -13.43 10.45
CA GLY A 68 -1.88 -14.66 10.74
C GLY A 68 -3.17 -14.85 9.92
N SER A 69 -3.47 -13.94 9.00
CA SER A 69 -4.66 -14.04 8.16
C SER A 69 -4.53 -15.10 7.05
N PRO A 70 -5.64 -15.73 6.62
CA PRO A 70 -5.69 -16.53 5.40
C PRO A 70 -5.25 -15.75 4.16
N GLU A 71 -5.61 -14.47 4.07
CA GLU A 71 -5.25 -13.56 2.97
C GLU A 71 -3.74 -13.39 2.85
N LEU A 72 -3.02 -13.32 3.98
CA LEU A 72 -1.56 -13.30 3.97
C LEU A 72 -0.98 -14.58 3.39
N THR A 73 -1.52 -15.74 3.79
CA THR A 73 -1.09 -17.04 3.26
C THR A 73 -1.35 -17.14 1.77
N GLN A 74 -2.52 -16.69 1.31
CA GLN A 74 -2.88 -16.61 -0.10
C GLN A 74 -1.91 -15.70 -0.88
N ALA A 75 -1.64 -14.49 -0.36
CA ALA A 75 -0.75 -13.53 -0.98
C ALA A 75 0.70 -14.05 -1.09
N ILE A 76 1.21 -14.75 -0.08
CA ILE A 76 2.53 -15.40 -0.13
C ILE A 76 2.53 -16.53 -1.18
N ALA A 77 1.47 -17.34 -1.24
CA ALA A 77 1.37 -18.46 -2.18
C ALA A 77 1.30 -18.02 -3.65
N MET A 78 0.87 -16.78 -3.92
CA MET A 78 0.90 -16.17 -5.25
C MET A 78 2.34 -15.91 -5.76
N ALA A 79 3.33 -15.89 -4.87
CA ALA A 79 4.75 -15.71 -5.18
C ALA A 79 5.02 -14.50 -6.10
N PRO A 80 4.67 -13.26 -5.67
CA PRO A 80 4.83 -12.07 -6.50
C PRO A 80 6.30 -11.73 -6.74
N ASP A 81 6.59 -11.08 -7.87
CA ASP A 81 7.91 -10.51 -8.11
C ASP A 81 8.12 -9.25 -7.26
N LEU A 82 7.09 -8.40 -7.16
CA LEU A 82 7.09 -7.17 -6.40
C LEU A 82 5.96 -7.09 -5.38
N ILE A 83 6.25 -6.47 -4.24
CA ILE A 83 5.23 -5.99 -3.31
C ILE A 83 5.31 -4.47 -3.31
N VAL A 84 4.21 -3.79 -3.62
CA VAL A 84 4.16 -2.33 -3.65
C VAL A 84 3.14 -1.85 -2.63
N THR A 85 3.55 -1.02 -1.68
CA THR A 85 2.66 -0.46 -0.66
C THR A 85 2.53 1.05 -0.82
N ALA A 86 1.32 1.57 -0.60
CA ALA A 86 1.05 2.99 -0.49
C ALA A 86 -0.09 3.21 0.51
N ALA A 87 0.22 3.79 1.68
CA ALA A 87 -0.76 4.11 2.71
C ALA A 87 -1.71 2.92 3.07
N TYR A 88 -1.16 1.73 3.28
CA TYR A 88 -1.95 0.53 3.57
C TYR A 88 -2.55 0.51 4.98
N GLY A 89 -1.80 0.98 6.00
CA GLY A 89 -2.31 1.18 7.37
C GLY A 89 -2.17 -0.01 8.33
N GLN A 90 -1.50 -1.10 7.94
CA GLN A 90 -1.13 -2.19 8.83
C GLN A 90 0.35 -2.54 8.68
N PHE A 91 0.95 -3.09 9.75
CA PHE A 91 2.32 -3.59 9.70
C PHE A 91 2.42 -4.86 8.83
N LEU A 92 3.41 -4.88 7.94
CA LEU A 92 3.72 -6.04 7.11
C LEU A 92 4.70 -6.97 7.85
N PRO A 93 4.34 -8.24 8.08
CA PRO A 93 5.27 -9.22 8.64
C PRO A 93 6.49 -9.45 7.73
N THR A 94 7.67 -9.64 8.31
CA THR A 94 8.92 -9.90 7.55
C THR A 94 8.78 -11.04 6.55
N LYS A 95 8.11 -12.15 6.93
CA LYS A 95 7.84 -13.28 6.03
C LYS A 95 7.08 -12.93 4.75
N PHE A 96 6.31 -11.83 4.76
CA PHE A 96 5.60 -11.36 3.58
C PHE A 96 6.48 -10.46 2.72
N LEU A 97 7.29 -9.60 3.35
CA LEU A 97 8.30 -8.81 2.64
C LEU A 97 9.29 -9.72 1.90
N GLU A 98 9.74 -10.79 2.56
CA GLU A 98 10.64 -11.82 2.00
C GLU A 98 9.96 -12.72 0.95
N ALA A 99 8.63 -12.64 0.78
CA ALA A 99 7.92 -13.39 -0.25
C ALA A 99 7.99 -12.71 -1.62
N ALA A 100 8.37 -11.42 -1.68
CA ALA A 100 8.67 -10.76 -2.95
C ALA A 100 9.97 -11.34 -3.54
N LYS A 101 9.94 -11.80 -4.79
CA LYS A 101 11.12 -12.38 -5.44
C LYS A 101 12.19 -11.34 -5.79
N ILE A 102 11.77 -10.10 -6.05
CA ILE A 102 12.67 -9.01 -6.41
C ILE A 102 12.76 -8.03 -5.23
N ILE A 103 11.66 -7.34 -4.91
CA ILE A 103 11.68 -6.31 -3.85
C ILE A 103 10.28 -5.99 -3.32
N ALA A 104 10.23 -5.58 -2.05
CA ALA A 104 9.08 -4.96 -1.44
C ALA A 104 9.37 -3.47 -1.22
N VAL A 105 8.54 -2.57 -1.75
CA VAL A 105 8.73 -1.12 -1.68
C VAL A 105 7.52 -0.39 -1.14
N ASN A 106 7.74 0.76 -0.52
CA ASN A 106 6.70 1.69 -0.07
C ASN A 106 6.82 3.06 -0.72
N VAL A 107 5.70 3.59 -1.19
CA VAL A 107 5.58 4.96 -1.68
C VAL A 107 5.17 5.85 -0.51
N HIS A 108 6.13 6.62 0.01
CA HIS A 108 5.98 7.47 1.18
C HIS A 108 5.75 8.93 0.82
N GLY A 109 4.81 9.60 1.48
CA GLY A 109 4.37 10.97 1.16
C GLY A 109 5.22 12.11 1.72
N SER A 110 6.53 11.89 1.91
CA SER A 110 7.50 12.96 2.25
C SER A 110 8.84 12.72 1.57
N LEU A 111 9.72 13.73 1.65
CA LEU A 111 11.15 13.58 1.37
C LEU A 111 11.85 12.98 2.61
N LEU A 112 12.02 11.66 2.61
CA LEU A 112 12.73 10.98 3.70
C LEU A 112 14.20 11.46 3.79
N PRO A 113 14.81 11.45 5.00
CA PRO A 113 14.33 10.86 6.26
C PRO A 113 13.32 11.74 7.03
N LYS A 114 12.89 12.88 6.47
CA LYS A 114 11.92 13.79 7.11
C LYS A 114 10.52 13.16 7.12
N TYR A 115 9.81 13.32 8.24
CA TYR A 115 8.42 12.87 8.41
C TYR A 115 8.14 11.39 8.12
N ARG A 116 8.98 10.50 8.64
CA ARG A 116 8.57 9.10 8.86
C ARG A 116 7.26 9.05 9.64
N GLY A 117 6.43 8.03 9.39
CA GLY A 117 5.17 7.81 10.09
C GLY A 117 3.93 8.18 9.25
N GLY A 118 2.77 8.20 9.91
CA GLY A 118 1.48 8.15 9.22
C GLY A 118 0.87 9.47 8.71
N ALA A 119 1.47 10.63 9.00
CA ALA A 119 0.89 11.94 8.64
C ALA A 119 1.90 12.91 7.99
N PRO A 120 2.75 12.49 7.05
CA PRO A 120 3.83 13.31 6.52
C PRO A 120 3.36 14.63 5.90
N ILE A 121 2.26 14.57 5.15
CA ILE A 121 1.69 15.73 4.42
C ILE A 121 1.23 16.82 5.41
N GLN A 122 0.55 16.42 6.49
CA GLN A 122 0.07 17.37 7.49
C GLN A 122 1.26 18.04 8.20
N TYR A 123 2.27 17.26 8.56
CA TYR A 123 3.45 17.79 9.25
C TYR A 123 4.30 18.72 8.37
N SER A 124 4.46 18.46 7.07
CA SER A 124 5.19 19.38 6.20
C SER A 124 4.49 20.74 6.12
N ILE A 125 3.16 20.76 6.04
CA ILE A 125 2.36 22.00 6.03
C ILE A 125 2.46 22.72 7.38
N MET A 126 2.24 22.00 8.50
CA MET A 126 2.25 22.59 9.84
C MET A 126 3.60 23.22 10.22
N ASN A 127 4.70 22.69 9.69
CA ASN A 127 6.03 23.23 9.94
C ASN A 127 6.45 24.33 8.96
N GLY A 128 5.59 24.68 8.00
CA GLY A 128 5.87 25.74 7.03
C GLY A 128 6.97 25.37 6.03
N ASP A 129 7.11 24.09 5.69
CA ASP A 129 8.11 23.66 4.73
C ASP A 129 7.87 24.28 3.35
N SER A 130 8.94 24.78 2.73
CA SER A 130 8.91 25.30 1.36
C SER A 130 8.77 24.20 0.31
N GLU A 131 9.17 22.97 0.64
CA GLU A 131 9.14 21.83 -0.25
C GLU A 131 8.81 20.53 0.52
N THR A 132 8.16 19.62 -0.19
CA THR A 132 7.95 18.23 0.22
C THR A 132 7.95 17.38 -1.05
N GLY A 133 7.66 16.09 -0.94
CA GLY A 133 7.70 15.20 -2.09
C GLY A 133 7.30 13.78 -1.74
N VAL A 134 7.75 12.86 -2.56
CA VAL A 134 7.50 11.43 -2.42
C VAL A 134 8.84 10.72 -2.42
N THR A 135 9.00 9.74 -1.54
CA THR A 135 10.15 8.82 -1.54
C THR A 135 9.65 7.41 -1.74
N ILE A 136 10.29 6.66 -2.64
CA ILE A 136 10.13 5.21 -2.72
C ILE A 136 11.24 4.60 -1.87
N ILE A 137 10.89 3.71 -0.96
CA ILE A 137 11.88 3.03 -0.11
C ILE A 137 11.70 1.54 -0.16
N GLU A 138 12.80 0.82 0.08
CA GLU A 138 12.74 -0.58 0.43
C GLU A 138 11.99 -0.76 1.76
N MET A 139 11.20 -1.83 1.86
CA MET A 139 10.46 -2.13 3.06
C MET A 139 11.29 -2.99 4.02
N VAL A 140 11.56 -2.44 5.20
CA VAL A 140 12.20 -3.14 6.32
C VAL A 140 11.26 -3.21 7.53
N LYS A 141 11.62 -4.00 8.54
CA LYS A 141 10.81 -4.16 9.77
C LYS A 141 10.56 -2.84 10.51
N LYS A 142 11.50 -1.90 10.44
CA LYS A 142 11.38 -0.58 11.06
C LYS A 142 10.62 0.35 10.11
N MET A 143 9.55 0.96 10.62
CA MET A 143 8.67 1.87 9.87
C MET A 143 9.48 2.98 9.17
N ASP A 144 9.24 3.10 7.86
CA ASP A 144 9.79 4.12 6.95
C ASP A 144 11.32 4.29 7.03
N ALA A 145 12.05 3.21 7.27
CA ALA A 145 13.48 3.24 7.56
C ALA A 145 14.34 2.37 6.63
N GLY A 146 13.79 1.89 5.52
CA GLY A 146 14.59 1.21 4.50
C GLY A 146 15.33 2.20 3.61
N ASP A 147 16.15 1.64 2.73
CA ASP A 147 16.98 2.41 1.81
C ASP A 147 16.13 3.07 0.72
N MET A 148 16.57 4.25 0.26
CA MET A 148 15.87 5.12 -0.71
C MET A 148 16.42 4.92 -2.12
#